data_AF-A0A971N3A4-F1
#
_entry.id   AF-A0A971N3A4-F1
#
_cell.length_a   1.000
_cell.length_b   1.000
_cell.length_c   1.000
_cell.angle_alpha   90.00
_cell.angle_beta   90.00
_cell.angle_gamma   90.00
#
_symmetry.space_group_name_H-M   'P 1'
#
loop_
_entity.id
_entity.type
_entity.pdbx_description
1 polymer ?
#
loop_
_entity_poly.entity_id
_entity_poly.type
_entity_poly.pdbx_seq_one_letter_code
_entity_poly.pdbx_strand_id
1 'polypeptide(L)'
;MSVSSPTPLVIAGNTISGNKQGLYILYSPDPESASDKIEVTLNNNSITANQQQLSGGGICFHNCEVTMDGDRINNNTADDYGGGLCAYASTITMRNCTFEGNKAKYGGALALRNGSSAEIKNTLFSSNTASDSGPVAHYSSNSSLELDATVTYGGGNSSSDIYQGY
;
A
#
# COMPACT_ATOMS: atom_id res chain seq x y z
N MET A 1 27.47 -19.89 3.37
CA MET A 1 27.66 -18.47 3.70
C MET A 1 26.29 -18.00 4.18
N SER A 2 26.13 -17.65 5.47
CA SER A 2 24.84 -17.18 5.97
C SER A 2 24.68 -15.72 5.56
N VAL A 3 23.82 -15.45 4.58
CA VAL A 3 23.34 -14.08 4.34
C VAL A 3 22.57 -13.65 5.58
N SER A 4 23.07 -12.64 6.28
CA SER A 4 22.33 -12.03 7.38
C SER A 4 21.15 -11.29 6.78
N SER A 5 19.94 -11.56 7.26
CA SER A 5 18.74 -10.83 6.87
C SER A 5 18.97 -9.30 7.00
N PRO A 6 18.46 -8.48 6.07
CA PRO A 6 18.62 -7.03 6.14
C PRO A 6 18.05 -6.47 7.45
N THR A 7 18.63 -5.39 7.96
CA THR A 7 18.18 -4.75 9.20
C THR A 7 16.78 -4.15 9.02
N PRO A 8 15.85 -4.36 9.98
CA PRO A 8 14.51 -3.79 9.88
C PRO A 8 14.51 -2.26 9.89
N LEU A 9 13.73 -1.65 9.00
CA LEU A 9 13.51 -0.20 8.94
C LEU A 9 12.24 0.18 9.71
N VAL A 10 12.35 1.07 10.69
CA VAL A 10 11.20 1.55 11.48
C VAL A 10 10.96 3.03 11.25
N ILE A 11 9.73 3.39 10.85
CA ILE A 11 9.28 4.76 10.62
C ILE A 11 8.06 4.99 11.51
N ALA A 12 8.16 5.83 12.53
CA ALA A 12 7.08 6.03 13.50
C ALA A 12 6.84 7.50 13.87
N GLY A 13 5.56 7.90 13.94
CA GLY A 13 5.15 9.22 14.42
C GLY A 13 5.50 10.39 13.49
N ASN A 14 5.72 10.13 12.19
CA ASN A 14 6.16 11.14 11.23
C ASN A 14 4.99 11.72 10.43
N THR A 15 5.19 12.91 9.88
CA THR A 15 4.30 13.48 8.84
C THR A 15 5.06 13.67 7.54
N ILE A 16 4.57 13.07 6.45
CA ILE A 16 5.11 13.18 5.10
C ILE A 16 4.04 13.80 4.20
N SER A 17 4.25 15.04 3.75
CA SER A 17 3.19 15.75 3.03
C SER A 17 3.64 16.74 1.98
N GLY A 18 2.81 16.90 0.93
CA GLY A 18 3.00 17.93 -0.10
C GLY A 18 4.11 17.63 -1.10
N ASN A 19 4.57 16.38 -1.19
CA ASN A 19 5.71 16.00 -2.03
C ASN A 19 5.26 15.44 -3.39
N LYS A 20 6.19 15.43 -4.36
CA LYS A 20 6.01 14.74 -5.65
C LYS A 20 6.04 13.21 -5.55
N GLN A 21 6.34 12.71 -4.37
CA GLN A 21 6.26 11.31 -3.96
C GLN A 21 6.32 11.33 -2.44
N GLY A 22 5.46 10.58 -1.75
CA GLY A 22 5.55 10.48 -0.30
C GLY A 22 6.75 9.60 0.10
N LEU A 23 6.46 8.37 0.54
CA LEU A 23 7.47 7.40 0.93
C LEU A 23 7.77 6.43 -0.21
N TYR A 24 9.04 6.28 -0.59
CA TYR A 24 9.48 5.31 -1.58
C TYR A 24 10.52 4.38 -0.96
N ILE A 25 10.21 3.09 -0.84
CA ILE A 25 11.13 2.09 -0.33
C ILE A 25 11.34 1.03 -1.41
N LEU A 26 12.59 0.93 -1.84
CA LEU A 26 13.06 0.00 -2.84
C LEU A 26 14.13 -0.90 -2.25
N TYR A 27 13.86 -2.20 -2.23
CA TYR A 27 14.85 -3.22 -1.96
C TYR A 27 15.07 -4.06 -3.20
N SER A 28 16.34 -4.28 -3.53
CA SER A 28 16.75 -5.18 -4.61
C SER A 28 17.50 -6.34 -3.96
N PRO A 29 16.88 -7.54 -3.88
CA PRO A 29 17.53 -8.68 -3.28
C PRO A 29 18.73 -9.14 -4.12
N ASP A 30 19.63 -9.90 -3.50
CA ASP A 30 20.67 -10.61 -4.22
C ASP A 30 20.02 -11.55 -5.27
N PRO A 31 20.51 -11.60 -6.53
CA PRO A 31 20.01 -12.53 -7.53
C PRO A 31 20.00 -14.00 -7.08
N GLU A 32 20.84 -14.40 -6.11
CA GLU A 32 20.85 -15.75 -5.53
C GLU A 32 19.79 -15.96 -4.43
N SER A 33 19.16 -14.89 -3.93
CA SER A 33 18.10 -14.92 -2.91
C SER A 33 16.97 -13.97 -3.30
N ALA A 34 16.41 -14.17 -4.49
CA ALA A 34 15.33 -13.35 -5.05
C ALA A 34 14.04 -13.31 -4.19
N SER A 35 13.94 -14.15 -3.16
CA SER A 35 12.87 -14.13 -2.16
C SER A 35 13.12 -13.17 -0.99
N ASP A 36 14.32 -12.62 -0.85
CA ASP A 36 14.66 -11.76 0.27
C ASP A 36 13.88 -10.44 0.19
N LYS A 37 13.36 -10.04 1.34
CA LYS A 37 12.63 -8.79 1.53
C LYS A 37 13.28 -7.99 2.63
N ILE A 38 13.14 -6.67 2.56
CA ILE A 38 13.44 -5.82 3.71
C ILE A 38 12.22 -5.73 4.61
N GLU A 39 12.43 -5.95 5.91
CA GLU A 39 11.40 -5.71 6.92
C GLU A 39 11.23 -4.21 7.13
N VAL A 40 9.99 -3.72 7.02
CA VAL A 40 9.63 -2.32 7.23
C VAL A 40 8.46 -2.23 8.19
N THR A 41 8.59 -1.41 9.23
CA THR A 41 7.50 -1.10 10.15
C THR A 41 7.12 0.37 10.05
N LEU A 42 5.86 0.65 9.73
CA LEU A 42 5.26 1.98 9.83
C LEU A 42 4.29 1.99 11.02
N ASN A 43 4.41 2.99 11.90
CA ASN A 43 3.50 3.16 13.03
C ASN A 43 3.09 4.62 13.22
N ASN A 44 1.79 4.90 13.32
CA ASN A 44 1.26 6.21 13.67
C ASN A 44 1.80 7.36 12.80
N ASN A 45 2.06 7.12 11.51
CA ASN A 45 2.48 8.16 10.59
C ASN A 45 1.28 8.82 9.91
N SER A 46 1.46 10.06 9.49
CA SER A 46 0.53 10.78 8.61
C SER A 46 1.18 11.02 7.25
N ILE A 47 0.63 10.43 6.20
CA ILE A 47 1.15 10.54 4.84
C ILE A 47 0.07 11.18 3.98
N THR A 48 0.24 12.45 3.63
CA THR A 48 -0.88 13.24 3.10
C THR A 48 -0.54 14.20 1.96
N ALA A 49 -1.45 14.36 1.01
CA ALA A 49 -1.33 15.34 -0.07
C ALA A 49 -0.05 15.20 -0.91
N ASN A 50 0.47 13.98 -1.07
CA ASN A 50 1.57 13.68 -1.97
C ASN A 50 1.04 13.30 -3.36
N GLN A 51 1.78 13.64 -4.41
CA GLN A 51 1.33 13.50 -5.80
C GLN A 51 2.42 12.93 -6.70
N GLN A 52 2.24 11.70 -7.19
CA GLN A 52 3.21 11.02 -8.05
C GLN A 52 2.64 10.79 -9.46
N GLN A 53 3.46 11.02 -10.49
CA GLN A 53 3.08 10.82 -11.90
C GLN A 53 3.09 9.34 -12.34
N LEU A 54 3.42 8.43 -11.42
CA LEU A 54 3.51 7.00 -11.64
C LEU A 54 2.67 6.26 -10.60
N SER A 55 3.29 5.38 -9.80
CA SER A 55 2.63 4.60 -8.76
C SER A 55 3.01 5.06 -7.35
N GLY A 56 2.12 4.86 -6.39
CA GLY A 56 2.39 5.09 -4.97
C GLY A 56 2.46 6.56 -4.64
N GLY A 57 1.31 7.25 -4.75
CA GLY A 57 1.22 8.69 -4.46
C GLY A 57 1.70 9.00 -3.04
N GLY A 58 1.13 8.29 -2.06
CA GLY A 58 1.56 8.34 -0.66
C GLY A 58 2.75 7.43 -0.38
N ILE A 59 2.66 6.15 -0.74
CA ILE A 59 3.66 5.13 -0.43
C ILE A 59 3.89 4.20 -1.62
N CYS A 60 5.14 3.84 -1.89
CA CYS A 60 5.48 2.76 -2.80
C CYS A 60 6.49 1.79 -2.17
N PHE A 61 6.16 0.51 -2.19
CA PHE A 61 7.00 -0.59 -1.69
C PHE A 61 7.45 -1.51 -2.84
N HIS A 62 8.72 -1.90 -2.83
CA HIS A 62 9.29 -2.91 -3.73
C HIS A 62 10.13 -3.92 -2.93
N ASN A 63 9.73 -5.20 -2.99
CA ASN A 63 10.36 -6.32 -2.27
C ASN A 63 10.44 -6.05 -0.75
N CYS A 64 9.34 -5.63 -0.15
CA CYS A 64 9.25 -5.36 1.28
C CYS A 64 8.34 -6.34 2.00
N GLU A 65 8.66 -6.64 3.25
CA GLU A 65 7.76 -7.21 4.23
C GLU A 65 7.35 -6.12 5.21
N VAL A 66 6.10 -5.69 5.14
CA VAL A 66 5.66 -4.43 5.75
C VAL A 66 4.63 -4.70 6.84
N THR A 67 4.85 -4.14 8.02
CA THR A 67 3.83 -4.01 9.08
C THR A 67 3.41 -2.56 9.21
N MET A 68 2.10 -2.30 9.22
CA MET A 68 1.50 -0.97 9.43
C MET A 68 0.51 -0.99 10.59
N ASP A 69 0.61 -0.03 11.51
CA ASP A 69 -0.32 0.12 12.64
C ASP A 69 -0.60 1.60 12.96
N GLY A 70 -1.89 1.98 12.88
CA GLY A 70 -2.32 3.34 13.23
C GLY A 70 -1.93 4.42 12.22
N ASP A 71 -1.49 4.06 11.01
CA ASP A 71 -1.11 5.03 9.98
C ASP A 71 -2.33 5.66 9.30
N ARG A 72 -2.20 6.94 8.92
CA ARG A 72 -3.21 7.72 8.20
C ARG A 72 -2.66 8.17 6.85
N ILE A 73 -3.17 7.59 5.77
CA ILE A 73 -2.72 7.79 4.39
C ILE A 73 -3.83 8.49 3.62
N ASN A 74 -3.70 9.80 3.40
CA ASN A 74 -4.84 10.62 2.98
C ASN A 74 -4.55 11.56 1.82
N ASN A 75 -5.55 11.77 0.96
CA ASN A 75 -5.51 12.79 -0.09
C ASN A 75 -4.26 12.69 -1.00
N ASN A 76 -3.67 11.50 -1.10
CA ASN A 76 -2.54 11.27 -1.98
C ASN A 76 -3.05 10.90 -3.37
N THR A 77 -2.29 11.28 -4.40
CA THR A 77 -2.66 11.05 -5.79
C THR A 77 -1.53 10.36 -6.54
N ALA A 78 -1.87 9.36 -7.33
CA ALA A 78 -0.99 8.72 -8.30
C ALA A 78 -1.65 8.76 -9.68
N ASP A 79 -0.89 8.89 -10.76
CA ASP A 79 -1.48 8.83 -12.11
C ASP A 79 -1.82 7.39 -12.54
N ASP A 80 -1.16 6.37 -11.97
CA ASP A 80 -1.31 4.97 -12.40
C ASP A 80 -1.87 4.06 -11.30
N TYR A 81 -1.04 3.62 -10.35
CA TYR A 81 -1.43 2.64 -9.34
C TYR A 81 -1.29 3.17 -7.91
N GLY A 82 -2.29 2.91 -7.06
CA GLY A 82 -2.14 3.08 -5.62
C GLY A 82 -1.99 4.54 -5.21
N GLY A 83 -3.10 5.28 -5.17
CA GLY A 83 -3.08 6.69 -4.80
C GLY A 83 -2.52 6.88 -3.39
N GLY A 84 -2.99 6.05 -2.45
CA GLY A 84 -2.44 5.96 -1.10
C GLY A 84 -1.17 5.11 -1.05
N LEU A 85 -1.26 3.85 -1.48
CA LEU A 85 -0.17 2.87 -1.42
C LEU A 85 -0.14 2.00 -2.67
N CYS A 86 1.05 1.82 -3.24
CA CYS A 86 1.32 0.79 -4.24
C CYS A 86 2.38 -0.19 -3.75
N ALA A 87 2.15 -1.49 -3.95
CA ALA A 87 3.06 -2.55 -3.53
C ALA A 87 3.48 -3.43 -4.71
N TYR A 88 4.77 -3.75 -4.77
CA TYR A 88 5.39 -4.61 -5.77
C TYR A 88 6.17 -5.73 -5.11
N ALA A 89 5.84 -6.99 -5.43
CA ALA A 89 6.47 -8.18 -4.84
C ALA A 89 6.59 -8.11 -3.30
N SER A 90 5.62 -7.49 -2.63
CA SER A 90 5.69 -7.14 -1.21
C SER A 90 4.57 -7.82 -0.43
N THR A 91 4.83 -8.14 0.83
CA THR A 91 3.82 -8.66 1.76
C THR A 91 3.47 -7.54 2.73
N ILE A 92 2.18 -7.24 2.90
CA ILE A 92 1.73 -6.16 3.78
C ILE A 92 0.77 -6.71 4.82
N THR A 93 1.06 -6.45 6.09
CA THR A 93 0.12 -6.66 7.20
C THR A 93 -0.24 -5.29 7.75
N MET A 94 -1.52 -4.92 7.67
CA MET A 94 -2.00 -3.62 8.14
C MET A 94 -3.16 -3.73 9.11
N ARG A 95 -3.10 -2.93 10.17
CA ARG A 95 -4.16 -2.85 11.17
C ARG A 95 -4.39 -1.42 11.63
N ASN A 96 -5.62 -1.11 12.02
CA ASN A 96 -5.99 0.18 12.61
C ASN A 96 -5.61 1.39 11.74
N CYS A 97 -5.48 1.20 10.43
CA CYS A 97 -5.06 2.25 9.51
C CYS A 97 -6.28 2.98 8.95
N THR A 98 -6.04 4.16 8.36
CA THR A 98 -7.06 4.87 7.59
C THR A 98 -6.50 5.31 6.25
N PHE A 99 -7.21 4.97 5.18
CA PHE A 99 -6.99 5.47 3.84
C PHE A 99 -8.18 6.33 3.44
N GLU A 100 -7.95 7.63 3.23
CA GLU A 100 -9.04 8.56 2.93
C GLU A 100 -8.74 9.52 1.79
N GLY A 101 -9.67 9.67 0.84
CA GLY A 101 -9.57 10.70 -0.20
C GLY A 101 -8.43 10.47 -1.21
N ASN A 102 -7.84 9.28 -1.25
CA ASN A 102 -6.74 8.97 -2.16
C ASN A 102 -7.25 8.66 -3.58
N LYS A 103 -6.45 9.00 -4.59
CA LYS A 103 -6.86 8.93 -6.00
C LYS A 103 -5.80 8.26 -6.88
N ALA A 104 -6.24 7.39 -7.77
CA ALA A 104 -5.38 6.81 -8.81
C ALA A 104 -6.18 6.41 -10.06
N LYS A 105 -5.51 5.91 -11.10
CA LYS A 105 -6.19 5.21 -12.18
C LYS A 105 -6.67 3.82 -11.73
N TYR A 106 -5.82 3.09 -11.01
CA TYR A 106 -6.11 1.79 -10.43
C TYR A 106 -5.82 1.76 -8.92
N GLY A 107 -6.80 1.37 -8.11
CA GLY A 107 -6.62 1.25 -6.66
C GLY A 107 -6.42 2.62 -6.01
N GLY A 108 -7.51 3.39 -5.87
CA GLY A 108 -7.45 4.75 -5.32
C GLY A 108 -6.75 4.81 -3.97
N ALA A 109 -7.00 3.84 -3.10
CA ALA A 109 -6.30 3.66 -1.84
C ALA A 109 -5.08 2.74 -1.98
N LEU A 110 -5.28 1.52 -2.46
CA LEU A 110 -4.30 0.44 -2.42
C LEU A 110 -4.24 -0.28 -3.77
N ALA A 111 -3.03 -0.50 -4.28
CA ALA A 111 -2.77 -1.37 -5.42
C ALA A 111 -1.70 -2.43 -5.09
N LEU A 112 -2.03 -3.71 -5.29
CA LEU A 112 -1.13 -4.85 -5.10
C LEU A 112 -0.72 -5.44 -6.45
N ARG A 113 0.60 -5.47 -6.71
CA ARG A 113 1.18 -5.90 -7.99
C ARG A 113 2.28 -6.93 -7.84
N ASN A 114 2.55 -7.67 -8.92
CA ASN A 114 3.68 -8.61 -9.05
C ASN A 114 3.78 -9.60 -7.89
N GLY A 115 2.68 -10.28 -7.55
CA GLY A 115 2.68 -11.27 -6.47
C GLY A 115 2.68 -10.67 -5.06
N SER A 116 2.31 -9.39 -4.93
CA SER A 116 2.13 -8.78 -3.61
C SER A 116 0.89 -9.34 -2.91
N SER A 117 0.93 -9.42 -1.59
CA SER A 117 -0.21 -9.82 -0.76
C SER A 117 -0.47 -8.79 0.33
N ALA A 118 -1.72 -8.68 0.76
CA ALA A 118 -2.08 -7.90 1.94
C ALA A 118 -3.08 -8.62 2.85
N GLU A 119 -2.79 -8.56 4.16
CA GLU A 119 -3.72 -8.89 5.23
C GLU A 119 -4.15 -7.59 5.92
N ILE A 120 -5.46 -7.31 5.91
CA ILE A 120 -5.99 -6.03 6.35
C ILE A 120 -7.04 -6.23 7.44
N LYS A 121 -6.82 -5.60 8.61
CA LYS A 121 -7.71 -5.67 9.77
C LYS A 121 -8.06 -4.28 10.28
N ASN A 122 -9.27 -4.07 10.81
CA ASN A 122 -9.67 -2.82 11.48
C ASN A 122 -9.27 -1.54 10.71
N THR A 123 -9.36 -1.55 9.38
CA THR A 123 -8.86 -0.45 8.53
C THR A 123 -10.02 0.20 7.80
N LEU A 124 -10.01 1.53 7.75
CA LEU A 124 -11.04 2.32 7.08
C LEU A 124 -10.55 2.74 5.68
N PHE A 125 -11.33 2.44 4.65
CA PHE A 125 -11.17 2.99 3.30
C PHE A 125 -12.33 3.93 2.99
N SER A 126 -12.13 5.25 3.07
CA SER A 126 -13.20 6.23 2.85
C SER A 126 -12.90 7.16 1.67
N SER A 127 -13.89 7.41 0.81
CA SER A 127 -13.78 8.43 -0.26
C SER A 127 -12.55 8.29 -1.18
N ASN A 128 -12.00 7.08 -1.31
CA ASN A 128 -10.90 6.81 -2.24
C ASN A 128 -11.47 6.50 -3.62
N THR A 129 -10.87 7.03 -4.67
CA THR A 129 -11.42 6.95 -6.03
C THR A 129 -10.38 6.41 -7.01
N ALA A 130 -10.79 5.44 -7.83
CA ALA A 130 -10.04 5.04 -9.01
C ALA A 130 -10.86 5.28 -10.28
N SER A 131 -10.22 5.65 -11.39
CA SER A 131 -10.94 5.91 -12.65
C SER A 131 -11.30 4.63 -13.40
N ASP A 132 -10.44 3.61 -13.31
CA ASP A 132 -10.55 2.37 -14.09
C ASP A 132 -10.78 1.14 -13.20
N SER A 133 -10.87 1.34 -11.88
CA SER A 133 -11.12 0.27 -10.90
C SER A 133 -11.77 0.79 -9.61
N GLY A 134 -11.78 -0.03 -8.55
CA GLY A 134 -12.22 0.37 -7.21
C GLY A 134 -11.10 0.97 -6.33
N PRO A 135 -11.42 1.39 -5.09
CA PRO A 135 -10.45 1.89 -4.11
C PRO A 135 -9.33 0.89 -3.79
N VAL A 136 -9.58 -0.41 -3.90
CA VAL A 136 -8.55 -1.45 -3.73
C VAL A 136 -8.45 -2.26 -5.03
N ALA A 137 -7.24 -2.45 -5.53
CA ALA A 137 -6.98 -3.25 -6.72
C ALA A 137 -5.89 -4.29 -6.46
N HIS A 138 -6.12 -5.54 -6.88
CA HIS A 138 -5.10 -6.58 -6.91
C HIS A 138 -5.12 -7.30 -8.25
N TYR A 139 -3.94 -7.72 -8.73
CA TYR A 139 -3.77 -8.36 -10.04
C TYR A 139 -3.47 -9.86 -9.83
N SER A 140 -4.48 -10.68 -10.13
CA SER A 140 -4.76 -11.97 -9.50
C SER A 140 -3.93 -13.15 -10.00
N SER A 141 -3.00 -12.98 -10.95
CA SER A 141 -2.17 -14.11 -11.36
C SER A 141 -1.25 -14.60 -10.24
N ASN A 142 -0.91 -13.76 -9.24
CA ASN A 142 -0.13 -14.14 -8.05
C ASN A 142 -0.40 -13.32 -6.76
N SER A 143 -1.37 -12.39 -6.74
CA SER A 143 -1.64 -11.52 -5.58
C SER A 143 -2.85 -11.97 -4.76
N SER A 144 -2.79 -11.84 -3.43
CA SER A 144 -3.89 -12.14 -2.51
C SER A 144 -4.25 -10.95 -1.63
N LEU A 145 -5.53 -10.85 -1.29
CA LEU A 145 -6.06 -9.84 -0.37
C LEU A 145 -7.01 -10.52 0.60
N GLU A 146 -6.66 -10.48 1.88
CA GLU A 146 -7.52 -10.95 2.97
C GLU A 146 -8.03 -9.73 3.75
N LEU A 147 -9.35 -9.53 3.73
CA LEU A 147 -10.02 -8.49 4.49
C LEU A 147 -10.79 -9.11 5.66
N ASP A 148 -10.54 -8.61 6.86
CA ASP A 148 -11.37 -8.89 8.01
C ASP A 148 -12.74 -8.18 7.88
N ALA A 149 -13.80 -8.74 8.46
CA ALA A 149 -15.15 -8.18 8.47
C ALA A 149 -15.25 -6.75 9.06
N THR A 150 -14.20 -6.32 9.76
CA THR A 150 -14.04 -4.97 10.35
C THR A 150 -13.54 -3.91 9.37
N VAL A 151 -13.21 -4.27 8.12
CA VAL A 151 -12.87 -3.30 7.08
C VAL A 151 -14.13 -2.54 6.69
N THR A 152 -14.10 -1.22 6.88
CA THR A 152 -15.24 -0.35 6.59
C THR A 152 -14.96 0.50 5.37
N TYR A 153 -15.96 0.65 4.52
CA TYR A 153 -15.90 1.50 3.35
C TYR A 153 -16.82 2.72 3.53
N GLY A 154 -16.23 3.91 3.64
CA GLY A 154 -17.00 5.15 3.75
C GLY A 154 -17.50 5.61 2.38
N GLY A 155 -18.82 5.78 2.21
CA GLY A 155 -19.41 6.47 1.05
C GLY A 155 -20.19 5.61 0.03
N GLY A 156 -20.74 4.45 0.39
CA GLY A 156 -21.52 3.59 -0.53
C GLY A 156 -20.69 2.51 -1.23
N ASN A 157 -19.47 2.33 -0.75
CA ASN A 157 -18.49 1.44 -1.29
C ASN A 157 -18.76 -0.02 -0.84
N SER A 158 -19.08 -0.90 -1.78
CA SER A 158 -19.56 -2.28 -1.58
C SER A 158 -18.44 -3.29 -1.91
N SER A 159 -18.61 -4.60 -1.65
CA SER A 159 -17.63 -5.64 -2.05
C SER A 159 -17.25 -5.65 -3.55
N SER A 160 -17.98 -4.92 -4.39
CA SER A 160 -17.65 -4.55 -5.77
C SER A 160 -16.43 -3.63 -5.94
N ASP A 161 -15.86 -3.14 -4.84
CA ASP A 161 -14.79 -2.12 -4.81
C ASP A 161 -13.38 -2.69 -4.72
N ILE A 162 -13.30 -4.00 -4.61
CA ILE A 162 -12.08 -4.76 -4.77
C ILE A 162 -12.03 -5.19 -6.23
N TYR A 163 -11.22 -4.49 -7.01
CA TYR A 163 -10.98 -4.88 -8.38
C TYR A 163 -9.96 -6.02 -8.44
N GLN A 164 -10.35 -7.12 -9.06
CA GLN A 164 -9.45 -8.22 -9.40
C GLN A 164 -9.12 -8.14 -10.89
N GLY A 165 -7.91 -7.73 -11.23
CA GLY A 165 -7.43 -7.74 -12.62
C GLY A 165 -6.80 -9.08 -12.98
N TYR A 166 -7.02 -9.57 -14.19
CA TYR A 166 -6.35 -10.77 -14.73
C TYR A 166 -4.91 -10.47 -15.17
#